data_AF-A0A0N0D194-F1
#
_entry.id   AF-A0A0N0D194-F1
#
_cell.length_a   1.000
_cell.length_b   1.000
_cell.length_c   1.000
_cell.angle_alpha   90.00
_cell.angle_beta   90.00
_cell.angle_gamma   90.00
#
_symmetry.space_group_name_H-M   'P 1'
#
loop_
_entity.id
_entity.type
_entity.pdbx_description
1 polymer ?
#
loop_
_entity_poly.entity_id
_entity_poly.type
_entity_poly.pdbx_seq_one_letter_code
_entity_poly.pdbx_strand_id
1 'polypeptide(L)'
;MTSAILRENLSLQLFNMFKNPITQKRFIRFKQMKRAYYSFWALILLYSLSLFSECICNNIPLYVHYDGQSFLPLIWYYPDDQFTGSGKHTRPNYKKILNSEAFKKDPDNWMLFPLHPYGPNESISPESIEIDNQVHLIFHAQPSIGYIHITKDLKIQRASKMKSFTSIKDQALKGQSLAQEFVLPQTLITAIEKRFHNESASREIVQLTSKNGSAFSVSLSTYRKRSQPPRKIRLIFRQSSEIKKDIRIVFESQKKIIKGQNYWTGTKISGQKFQLTETQKERLTNSVETRFQRFVEPVGMKINQVLYKVKFEKEDLRFPFRPVKGHPLGLDSAGRDVLSRILHGLRISMTFGMILVIGSMTLGILLGAIQGYYGGLLDLIGQRLTEIWSALPFLYIMILMGAVLGRSFILLLICYGMFNWIGISYYIRAEFLRLRRQAFVEAAQCLGLPTWKILFYHILPNALTPIITFAPFSLVGAIGSLAALDYLGFGLPPPTPSWGEMLAQAQAFRWAWWLILYPSLALFVVMLLGVFVGEGVRNAYDPKPYSRMQ
;
A
#
# COMPACT_ATOMS: atom_id res chain seq x y z
N MET A 1 -26.23 43.51 -31.81
CA MET A 1 -26.56 44.09 -30.48
C MET A 1 -27.14 43.09 -29.48
N THR A 2 -27.77 41.99 -29.91
CA THR A 2 -28.40 40.99 -29.02
C THR A 2 -27.45 39.98 -28.35
N SER A 3 -26.21 39.79 -28.85
CA SER A 3 -25.23 38.87 -28.25
C SER A 3 -24.36 39.50 -27.14
N ALA A 4 -24.22 40.83 -27.12
CA ALA A 4 -23.47 41.55 -26.09
C ALA A 4 -24.25 41.64 -24.77
N ILE A 5 -25.57 41.88 -24.85
CA ILE A 5 -26.48 41.99 -23.69
C ILE A 5 -26.65 40.64 -22.95
N LEU A 6 -26.49 39.51 -23.65
CA LEU A 6 -26.50 38.17 -23.05
C LEU A 6 -25.21 37.81 -22.32
N ARG A 7 -24.05 38.33 -22.77
CA ARG A 7 -22.74 38.12 -22.10
C ARG A 7 -22.57 39.01 -20.87
N GLU A 8 -23.08 40.23 -20.91
CA GLU A 8 -23.06 41.15 -19.76
C GLU A 8 -23.93 40.65 -18.61
N ASN A 9 -25.10 40.07 -18.91
CA ASN A 9 -26.00 39.52 -17.86
C ASN A 9 -25.42 38.31 -17.11
N LEU A 10 -24.62 37.46 -17.76
CA LEU A 10 -24.07 36.25 -17.13
C LEU A 10 -22.90 36.57 -16.19
N SER A 11 -22.06 37.55 -16.54
CA SER A 11 -20.95 38.00 -15.69
C SER A 11 -21.42 38.83 -14.49
N LEU A 12 -22.46 39.66 -14.66
CA LEU A 12 -23.12 40.38 -13.57
C LEU A 12 -23.89 39.46 -12.61
N GLN A 13 -24.41 38.32 -13.06
CA GLN A 13 -25.13 37.36 -12.21
C GLN A 13 -24.21 36.58 -11.24
N LEU A 14 -22.99 36.24 -11.66
CA LEU A 14 -22.00 35.58 -10.79
C LEU A 14 -21.52 36.50 -9.67
N PHE A 15 -21.30 37.79 -9.96
CA PHE A 15 -20.93 38.79 -8.95
C PHE A 15 -22.10 39.20 -8.04
N ASN A 16 -23.34 39.21 -8.56
CA ASN A 16 -24.55 39.47 -7.76
C ASN A 16 -25.04 38.26 -6.96
N MET A 17 -24.49 37.06 -7.15
CA MET A 17 -24.87 35.87 -6.37
C MET A 17 -24.59 36.03 -4.87
N PHE A 18 -23.52 36.76 -4.53
CA PHE A 18 -23.18 37.15 -3.16
C PHE A 18 -23.98 38.37 -2.66
N LYS A 19 -24.78 39.04 -3.49
CA LYS A 19 -25.71 40.09 -3.02
C LYS A 19 -27.08 39.53 -2.61
N ASN A 20 -27.38 38.27 -2.93
CA ASN A 20 -28.62 37.64 -2.46
C ASN A 20 -28.53 37.41 -0.93
N PRO A 21 -29.42 38.00 -0.11
CA PRO A 21 -29.38 37.89 1.34
C PRO A 21 -29.50 36.45 1.85
N ILE A 22 -30.17 35.56 1.10
CA ILE A 22 -30.30 34.14 1.44
C ILE A 22 -28.95 33.43 1.27
N THR A 23 -28.26 33.67 0.14
CA THR A 23 -26.94 33.08 -0.13
C THR A 23 -25.90 33.56 0.88
N GLN A 24 -25.93 34.86 1.24
CA GLN A 24 -25.07 35.39 2.31
C GLN A 24 -25.34 34.70 3.65
N LYS A 25 -26.61 34.56 4.07
CA LYS A 25 -26.96 33.84 5.30
C LYS A 25 -26.46 32.39 5.29
N ARG A 26 -26.60 31.68 4.17
CA ARG A 26 -26.08 30.30 4.00
C ARG A 26 -24.55 30.26 4.13
N PHE A 27 -23.84 31.20 3.49
CA PHE A 27 -22.39 31.27 3.58
C PHE A 27 -21.89 31.61 4.99
N ILE A 28 -22.58 32.49 5.71
CA ILE A 28 -22.28 32.77 7.12
C ILE A 28 -22.47 31.53 7.99
N ARG A 29 -23.57 30.77 7.79
CA ARG A 29 -23.78 29.48 8.49
C ARG A 29 -22.67 28.48 8.19
N PHE A 30 -22.23 28.38 6.93
CA PHE A 30 -21.09 27.54 6.55
C PHE A 30 -19.81 27.96 7.29
N LYS A 31 -19.52 29.26 7.36
CA LYS A 31 -18.35 29.80 8.09
C LYS A 31 -18.41 29.53 9.60
N GLN A 32 -19.60 29.54 10.20
CA GLN A 32 -19.76 29.21 11.62
C GLN A 32 -19.37 27.76 11.93
N MET A 33 -19.47 26.86 10.95
CA MET A 33 -18.99 25.49 11.05
C MET A 33 -17.47 25.41 10.81
N LYS A 34 -16.69 25.70 11.86
CA LYS A 34 -15.21 25.73 11.81
C LYS A 34 -14.61 24.50 11.12
N ARG A 35 -15.08 23.29 11.44
CA ARG A 35 -14.57 22.03 10.87
C ARG A 35 -14.74 21.99 9.34
N ALA A 36 -15.93 22.34 8.84
CA ALA A 36 -16.20 22.37 7.41
C ALA A 36 -15.42 23.48 6.70
N TYR A 37 -15.34 24.67 7.31
CA TYR A 37 -14.62 25.81 6.76
C TYR A 37 -13.11 25.56 6.61
N TYR A 38 -12.46 25.02 7.66
CA TYR A 38 -11.04 24.66 7.57
C TYR A 38 -10.82 23.48 6.61
N SER A 39 -11.74 22.51 6.57
CA SER A 39 -11.63 21.39 5.65
C SER A 39 -11.73 21.82 4.19
N PHE A 40 -12.59 22.79 3.89
CA PHE A 40 -12.71 23.39 2.56
C PHE A 40 -11.40 24.02 2.10
N TRP A 41 -10.79 24.85 2.94
CA TRP A 41 -9.51 25.48 2.62
C TRP A 41 -8.36 24.49 2.55
N ALA A 42 -8.33 23.48 3.43
CA ALA A 42 -7.33 22.42 3.37
C ALA A 42 -7.45 21.62 2.06
N LEU A 43 -8.67 21.26 1.64
CA LEU A 43 -8.91 20.54 0.40
C LEU A 43 -8.51 21.38 -0.83
N ILE A 44 -8.84 22.68 -0.83
CA ILE A 44 -8.41 23.61 -1.88
C ILE A 44 -6.89 23.69 -1.94
N LEU A 45 -6.23 23.90 -0.80
CA LEU A 45 -4.77 24.00 -0.74
C LEU A 45 -4.11 22.71 -1.25
N LEU A 46 -4.58 21.55 -0.79
CA LEU A 46 -4.07 20.25 -1.23
C LEU A 46 -4.27 20.05 -2.74
N TYR A 47 -5.46 20.37 -3.26
CA TYR A 47 -5.71 20.25 -4.69
C TYR A 47 -4.88 21.22 -5.51
N SER A 48 -4.76 22.49 -5.08
CA SER A 48 -3.90 23.48 -5.72
C SER A 48 -2.44 23.04 -5.74
N LEU A 49 -1.89 22.55 -4.63
CA LEU A 49 -0.54 21.98 -4.58
C LEU A 49 -0.39 20.79 -5.55
N SER A 50 -1.41 19.95 -5.65
CA SER A 50 -1.40 18.82 -6.59
C SER A 50 -1.43 19.26 -8.06
N LEU A 51 -2.10 20.37 -8.40
CA LEU A 51 -2.12 20.90 -9.77
C LEU A 51 -0.71 21.37 -10.20
N PHE A 52 0.05 21.93 -9.26
CA PHE A 52 1.44 22.31 -9.45
C PHE A 52 2.43 21.20 -9.08
N SER A 53 1.99 19.93 -9.03
CA SER A 53 2.87 18.82 -8.64
C SER A 53 4.07 18.66 -9.56
N GLU A 54 3.96 19.00 -10.84
CA GLU A 54 5.09 18.98 -11.80
C GLU A 54 6.21 19.96 -11.40
N CYS A 55 5.90 21.02 -10.64
CA CYS A 55 6.87 22.00 -10.15
C CYS A 55 7.48 21.60 -8.80
N ILE A 56 6.81 20.71 -8.06
CA ILE A 56 7.18 20.30 -6.70
C ILE A 56 7.93 18.97 -6.72
N CYS A 57 7.41 17.99 -7.45
CA CYS A 57 7.88 16.61 -7.52
C CYS A 57 8.06 16.18 -8.98
N ASN A 58 9.26 16.31 -9.54
CA ASN A 58 9.49 15.89 -10.92
C ASN A 58 10.95 15.52 -11.18
N ASN A 59 11.17 14.61 -12.14
CA ASN A 59 12.51 14.26 -12.62
C ASN A 59 13.00 15.15 -13.76
N ILE A 60 12.18 16.12 -14.16
CA ILE A 60 12.48 17.12 -15.17
C ILE A 60 12.83 18.43 -14.45
N PRO A 61 13.96 19.07 -14.79
CA PRO A 61 14.33 20.36 -14.22
C PRO A 61 13.35 21.46 -14.65
N LEU A 62 13.15 22.43 -13.76
CA LEU A 62 12.37 23.63 -14.04
C LEU A 62 13.05 24.50 -15.10
N TYR A 63 14.39 24.56 -15.04
CA TYR A 63 15.22 25.38 -15.91
C TYR A 63 16.58 24.70 -16.14
N VAL A 64 17.11 24.83 -17.34
CA VAL A 64 18.46 24.36 -17.71
C VAL A 64 19.16 25.50 -18.44
N HIS A 65 20.36 25.86 -17.99
CA HIS A 65 21.30 26.66 -18.77
C HIS A 65 22.35 25.71 -19.34
N TYR A 66 22.49 25.71 -20.66
CA TYR A 66 23.45 24.86 -21.34
C TYR A 66 24.00 25.55 -22.58
N ASP A 67 25.33 25.67 -22.67
CA ASP A 67 26.06 26.24 -23.81
C ASP A 67 25.56 27.65 -24.20
N GLY A 68 25.42 28.52 -23.19
CA GLY A 68 24.92 29.90 -23.35
C GLY A 68 23.42 30.03 -23.64
N GLN A 69 22.66 28.93 -23.66
CA GLN A 69 21.22 28.93 -23.95
C GLN A 69 20.37 28.49 -22.74
N SER A 70 19.23 29.16 -22.60
CA SER A 70 18.23 28.88 -21.58
C SER A 70 17.14 27.95 -22.12
N PHE A 71 16.85 26.86 -21.39
CA PHE A 71 15.81 25.89 -21.71
C PHE A 71 14.80 25.79 -20.57
N LEU A 72 13.52 25.57 -20.90
CA LEU A 72 12.43 25.35 -19.94
C LEU A 72 11.78 23.96 -20.16
N PRO A 73 12.45 22.86 -19.75
CA PRO A 73 12.01 21.49 -20.06
C PRO A 73 10.66 21.07 -19.47
N LEU A 74 10.18 21.79 -18.46
CA LEU A 74 8.88 21.55 -17.87
C LEU A 74 7.74 21.89 -18.85
N ILE A 75 7.94 22.91 -19.68
CA ILE A 75 6.91 23.44 -20.60
C ILE A 75 7.10 22.86 -21.99
N TRP A 76 8.34 22.78 -22.47
CA TRP A 76 8.66 22.34 -23.83
C TRP A 76 9.48 21.05 -23.82
N TYR A 77 9.20 20.19 -24.81
CA TYR A 77 9.97 18.97 -25.01
C TYR A 77 11.27 19.27 -25.75
N TYR A 78 12.38 18.81 -25.17
CA TYR A 78 13.70 18.82 -25.79
C TYR A 78 14.23 17.39 -25.85
N PRO A 79 14.78 16.93 -26.99
CA PRO A 79 15.34 15.59 -27.13
C PRO A 79 16.69 15.46 -26.40
N ASP A 80 17.07 14.24 -26.02
CA ASP A 80 18.36 13.95 -25.35
C ASP A 80 19.57 14.43 -26.16
N ASP A 81 19.49 14.28 -27.48
CA ASP A 81 20.49 14.73 -28.45
C ASP A 81 20.88 16.21 -28.29
N GLN A 82 19.93 17.08 -27.89
CA GLN A 82 20.18 18.51 -27.68
C GLN A 82 21.28 18.77 -26.63
N PHE A 83 21.38 17.90 -25.62
CA PHE A 83 22.30 18.05 -24.51
C PHE A 83 23.50 17.09 -24.57
N THR A 84 23.38 15.99 -25.32
CA THR A 84 24.40 14.92 -25.34
C THR A 84 25.07 14.71 -26.70
N GLY A 85 24.48 15.22 -27.80
CA GLY A 85 24.93 14.93 -29.16
C GLY A 85 24.88 13.45 -29.53
N SER A 86 24.04 12.66 -28.84
CA SER A 86 24.01 11.19 -28.96
C SER A 86 23.22 10.65 -30.15
N GLY A 87 22.53 11.51 -30.90
CA GLY A 87 21.58 11.15 -31.96
C GLY A 87 20.25 10.59 -31.45
N LYS A 88 19.99 10.63 -30.13
CA LYS A 88 18.77 10.09 -29.52
C LYS A 88 17.67 11.14 -29.41
N HIS A 89 16.58 10.94 -30.13
CA HIS A 89 15.37 11.77 -30.04
C HIS A 89 14.40 11.35 -28.91
N THR A 90 14.88 10.63 -27.89
CA THR A 90 14.10 10.26 -26.72
C THR A 90 14.16 11.32 -25.63
N ARG A 91 13.29 11.20 -24.61
CA ARG A 91 13.29 12.14 -23.50
C ARG A 91 14.63 12.07 -22.72
N PRO A 92 15.28 13.22 -22.44
CA PRO A 92 16.56 13.25 -21.74
C PRO A 92 16.49 12.70 -20.32
N ASN A 93 17.55 12.05 -19.87
CA ASN A 93 17.76 11.78 -18.45
C ASN A 93 18.61 12.89 -17.82
N TYR A 94 17.94 13.96 -17.38
CA TYR A 94 18.59 15.16 -16.85
C TYR A 94 19.53 14.89 -15.67
N LYS A 95 19.22 13.92 -14.79
CA LYS A 95 20.11 13.54 -13.68
C LYS A 95 21.41 12.92 -14.15
N LYS A 96 21.37 12.13 -15.23
CA LYS A 96 22.59 11.60 -15.86
C LYS A 96 23.37 12.70 -16.56
N ILE A 97 22.67 13.61 -17.24
CA ILE A 97 23.29 14.75 -17.95
C ILE A 97 23.98 15.70 -16.96
N LEU A 98 23.36 16.02 -15.82
CA LEU A 98 23.97 16.84 -14.77
C LEU A 98 25.29 16.25 -14.25
N ASN A 99 25.45 14.92 -14.30
CA ASN A 99 26.66 14.23 -13.87
C ASN A 99 27.68 13.99 -14.99
N SER A 100 27.38 14.40 -16.23
CA SER A 100 28.26 14.27 -17.40
C SER A 100 29.43 15.25 -17.36
N GLU A 101 30.45 15.03 -18.20
CA GLU A 101 31.60 15.95 -18.27
C GLU A 101 31.21 17.35 -18.74
N ALA A 102 30.20 17.48 -19.60
CA ALA A 102 29.76 18.76 -20.14
C ALA A 102 29.25 19.73 -19.04
N PHE A 103 28.54 19.20 -18.04
CA PHE A 103 28.05 19.98 -16.89
C PHE A 103 29.08 20.10 -15.76
N LYS A 104 30.10 19.23 -15.72
CA LYS A 104 31.16 19.28 -14.69
C LYS A 104 32.31 20.21 -15.06
N LYS A 105 32.62 20.36 -16.35
CA LYS A 105 33.75 21.17 -16.83
C LYS A 105 33.40 22.65 -16.95
N ASP A 106 32.18 22.96 -17.36
CA ASP A 106 31.75 24.34 -17.58
C ASP A 106 30.79 24.79 -16.46
N PRO A 107 31.16 25.76 -15.61
CA PRO A 107 30.30 26.27 -14.55
C PRO A 107 29.09 27.06 -15.07
N ASP A 108 29.08 27.48 -16.34
CA ASP A 108 27.90 28.10 -16.94
C ASP A 108 26.77 27.08 -17.14
N ASN A 109 27.10 25.79 -17.27
CA ASN A 109 26.11 24.73 -17.43
C ASN A 109 25.51 24.30 -16.09
N TRP A 110 24.26 24.68 -15.83
CA TRP A 110 23.56 24.30 -14.59
C TRP A 110 22.08 23.99 -14.83
N MET A 111 21.50 23.24 -13.89
CA MET A 111 20.09 22.88 -13.91
C MET A 111 19.43 23.21 -12.57
N LEU A 112 18.23 23.77 -12.60
CA LEU A 112 17.39 23.95 -11.42
C LEU A 112 16.30 22.87 -11.39
N PHE A 113 16.37 21.98 -10.41
CA PHE A 113 15.36 20.96 -10.20
C PHE A 113 14.24 21.43 -9.26
N PRO A 114 13.05 20.79 -9.33
CA PRO A 114 12.03 20.89 -8.29
C PRO A 114 12.56 20.58 -6.88
N LEU A 115 11.82 21.00 -5.86
CA LEU A 115 12.13 20.73 -4.45
C LEU A 115 12.36 19.23 -4.18
N HIS A 116 11.54 18.37 -4.80
CA HIS A 116 11.69 16.93 -4.77
C HIS A 116 11.98 16.44 -6.19
N PRO A 117 13.25 16.15 -6.55
CA PRO A 117 13.67 15.91 -7.93
C PRO A 117 13.31 14.49 -8.42
N TYR A 118 12.13 13.96 -8.08
CA TYR A 118 11.71 12.60 -8.44
C TYR A 118 10.33 12.59 -9.10
N GLY A 119 10.30 12.03 -10.30
CA GLY A 119 9.09 11.93 -11.11
C GLY A 119 8.22 10.73 -10.69
N PRO A 120 6.90 10.80 -10.89
CA PRO A 120 5.99 9.75 -10.40
C PRO A 120 6.06 8.44 -11.21
N ASN A 121 6.67 8.52 -12.40
CA ASN A 121 6.90 7.40 -13.31
C ASN A 121 8.39 7.05 -13.46
N GLU A 122 9.28 7.80 -12.78
CA GLU A 122 10.72 7.54 -12.81
C GLU A 122 11.03 6.27 -12.03
N SER A 123 11.71 5.31 -12.66
CA SER A 123 12.25 4.14 -11.96
C SER A 123 13.66 4.44 -11.51
N ILE A 124 13.87 4.43 -10.20
CA ILE A 124 15.13 4.78 -9.55
C ILE A 124 16.06 3.58 -9.59
N SER A 125 17.31 3.83 -9.97
CA SER A 125 18.35 2.80 -10.03
C SER A 125 18.78 2.41 -8.61
N PRO A 126 18.86 1.11 -8.26
CA PRO A 126 19.33 0.64 -6.95
C PRO A 126 20.66 1.25 -6.50
N GLU A 127 21.56 1.54 -7.44
CA GLU A 127 22.90 2.08 -7.17
C GLU A 127 22.86 3.52 -6.67
N SER A 128 21.78 4.25 -6.95
CA SER A 128 21.61 5.65 -6.53
C SER A 128 21.10 5.81 -5.10
N ILE A 129 20.69 4.72 -4.44
CA ILE A 129 20.12 4.75 -3.11
C ILE A 129 21.21 4.44 -2.09
N GLU A 130 21.47 5.41 -1.21
CA GLU A 130 22.38 5.24 -0.07
C GLU A 130 21.75 4.30 0.96
N ILE A 131 22.26 3.06 1.05
CA ILE A 131 21.92 2.12 2.12
C ILE A 131 23.10 1.91 3.07
N ASP A 132 22.80 1.58 4.32
CA ASP A 132 23.81 1.18 5.29
C ASP A 132 24.51 -0.08 4.78
N ASN A 133 25.76 0.06 4.33
CA ASN A 133 26.56 -1.06 3.86
C ASN A 133 27.10 -1.84 5.07
N GLN A 134 26.22 -2.59 5.73
CA GLN A 134 26.50 -3.36 6.94
C GLN A 134 26.20 -4.84 6.73
N VAL A 135 27.04 -5.70 7.31
CA VAL A 135 26.82 -7.14 7.37
C VAL A 135 26.52 -7.53 8.82
N HIS A 136 25.33 -8.08 9.01
CA HIS A 136 24.87 -8.67 10.26
C HIS A 136 25.33 -10.13 10.34
N LEU A 137 26.24 -10.38 11.28
CA LEU A 137 26.66 -11.72 11.65
C LEU A 137 25.75 -12.22 12.78
N ILE A 138 24.91 -13.20 12.46
CA ILE A 138 23.90 -13.71 13.40
C ILE A 138 24.22 -15.15 13.78
N PHE A 139 24.52 -15.38 15.06
CA PHE A 139 24.75 -16.71 15.60
C PHE A 139 23.45 -17.27 16.17
N HIS A 140 22.89 -18.24 15.46
CA HIS A 140 21.72 -18.98 15.93
C HIS A 140 22.19 -20.27 16.60
N ALA A 141 22.03 -20.37 17.91
CA ALA A 141 22.33 -21.59 18.64
C ALA A 141 21.41 -22.72 18.15
N GLN A 142 22.00 -23.81 17.66
CA GLN A 142 21.24 -24.96 17.19
C GLN A 142 20.93 -25.87 18.38
N PRO A 143 19.69 -26.40 18.47
CA PRO A 143 19.40 -27.44 19.45
C PRO A 143 20.27 -28.66 19.17
N SER A 144 20.76 -29.31 20.22
CA SER A 144 21.39 -30.62 20.06
C SER A 144 20.30 -31.62 19.68
N ILE A 145 20.55 -32.42 18.64
CA ILE A 145 19.63 -33.48 18.18
C ILE A 145 20.41 -34.77 18.03
N GLY A 146 19.93 -35.81 18.70
CA GLY A 146 20.45 -37.16 18.67
C GLY A 146 19.36 -38.15 18.26
N TYR A 147 19.75 -39.34 17.83
CA TYR A 147 18.79 -40.41 17.59
C TYR A 147 19.34 -41.78 17.98
N ILE A 148 18.44 -42.60 18.50
CA ILE A 148 18.71 -43.97 18.90
C ILE A 148 17.70 -44.87 18.21
N HIS A 149 18.16 -45.97 17.64
CA HIS A 149 17.32 -47.04 17.13
C HIS A 149 17.32 -48.17 18.14
N ILE A 150 16.13 -48.55 18.61
CA ILE A 150 15.94 -49.61 19.60
C ILE A 150 15.23 -50.82 19.00
N THR A 151 15.47 -51.99 19.58
CA THR A 151 14.73 -53.25 19.30
C THR A 151 13.61 -53.47 20.33
N LYS A 152 12.82 -54.54 20.17
CA LYS A 152 11.71 -54.88 21.06
C LYS A 152 12.14 -55.01 22.53
N ASP A 153 13.36 -55.52 22.77
CA ASP A 153 13.93 -55.68 24.11
C ASP A 153 14.59 -54.40 24.65
N LEU A 154 14.26 -53.22 24.07
CA LEU A 154 14.85 -51.92 24.39
C LEU A 154 16.38 -51.84 24.23
N LYS A 155 17.00 -52.79 23.51
CA LYS A 155 18.44 -52.75 23.22
C LYS A 155 18.74 -51.73 22.12
N ILE A 156 19.77 -50.92 22.36
CA ILE A 156 20.23 -49.90 21.42
C ILE A 156 20.99 -50.58 20.28
N GLN A 157 20.47 -50.51 19.07
CA GLN A 157 21.14 -51.07 17.90
C GLN A 157 22.02 -50.06 17.17
N ARG A 158 21.61 -48.79 17.18
CA ARG A 158 22.37 -47.70 16.57
C ARG A 158 22.10 -46.41 17.33
N ALA A 159 23.15 -45.73 17.73
CA ALA A 159 23.09 -44.37 18.24
C ALA A 159 23.82 -43.43 17.27
N SER A 160 23.42 -42.17 17.24
CA SER A 160 24.08 -41.13 16.45
C SER A 160 23.83 -39.77 17.05
N LYS A 161 24.89 -38.97 17.14
CA LYS A 161 24.89 -37.62 17.71
C LYS A 161 24.40 -37.62 19.16
N MET A 162 24.74 -38.66 19.94
CA MET A 162 24.31 -38.80 21.34
C MET A 162 25.26 -38.14 22.35
N LYS A 163 26.42 -37.68 21.91
CA LYS A 163 27.42 -36.99 22.74
C LYS A 163 26.89 -35.81 23.58
N SER A 164 25.82 -35.13 23.15
CA SER A 164 25.21 -34.04 23.92
C SER A 164 24.23 -34.52 25.00
N PHE A 165 23.84 -35.80 25.00
CA PHE A 165 22.81 -36.38 25.85
C PHE A 165 23.36 -37.44 26.81
N THR A 166 24.46 -38.10 26.43
CA THR A 166 25.11 -39.18 27.17
C THR A 166 26.59 -38.88 27.40
N SER A 167 27.14 -39.34 28.52
CA SER A 167 28.58 -39.28 28.81
C SER A 167 29.40 -40.26 27.96
N ILE A 168 28.74 -41.26 27.37
CA ILE A 168 29.33 -42.34 26.57
C ILE A 168 29.31 -41.98 25.07
N LYS A 169 30.32 -42.43 24.31
CA LYS A 169 30.39 -42.27 22.84
C LYS A 169 29.35 -43.16 22.15
N ASP A 170 28.82 -42.69 21.01
CA ASP A 170 27.79 -43.38 20.20
C ASP A 170 28.10 -44.87 19.92
N GLN A 171 29.37 -45.24 19.75
CA GLN A 171 29.78 -46.63 19.47
C GLN A 171 29.60 -47.56 20.68
N ALA A 172 29.86 -47.07 21.89
CA ALA A 172 29.77 -47.84 23.12
C ALA A 172 28.32 -47.99 23.62
N LEU A 173 27.39 -47.17 23.12
CA LEU A 173 25.96 -47.31 23.38
C LEU A 173 25.34 -48.52 22.64
N LYS A 174 26.00 -49.05 21.61
CA LYS A 174 25.47 -50.18 20.83
C LYS A 174 25.48 -51.46 21.66
N GLY A 175 24.32 -52.10 21.79
CA GLY A 175 24.12 -53.35 22.52
C GLY A 175 23.66 -53.17 23.97
N GLN A 176 23.78 -51.96 24.52
CA GLN A 176 23.29 -51.64 25.87
C GLN A 176 21.76 -51.50 25.89
N SER A 177 21.16 -51.64 27.07
CA SER A 177 19.73 -51.41 27.27
C SER A 177 19.46 -49.91 27.42
N LEU A 178 18.43 -49.39 26.74
CA LEU A 178 18.05 -47.98 26.84
C LEU A 178 17.75 -47.55 28.29
N ALA A 179 17.22 -48.46 29.11
CA ALA A 179 16.91 -48.22 30.51
C ALA A 179 18.14 -48.10 31.43
N GLN A 180 19.32 -48.54 30.98
CA GLN A 180 20.57 -48.40 31.76
C GLN A 180 21.07 -46.96 31.72
N GLU A 181 20.90 -46.28 30.58
CA GLU A 181 21.41 -44.93 30.35
C GLU A 181 20.38 -43.84 30.67
N PHE A 182 19.09 -44.12 30.51
CA PHE A 182 18.02 -43.14 30.70
C PHE A 182 16.95 -43.66 31.66
N VAL A 183 16.43 -42.76 32.51
CA VAL A 183 15.23 -43.03 33.29
C VAL A 183 14.02 -42.92 32.37
N LEU A 184 13.41 -44.06 32.04
CA LEU A 184 12.29 -44.13 31.10
C LEU A 184 10.96 -44.07 31.87
N PRO A 185 10.14 -43.02 31.69
CA PRO A 185 8.81 -42.97 32.27
C PRO A 185 7.87 -43.96 31.58
N GLN A 186 6.87 -44.43 32.32
CA GLN A 186 5.96 -45.46 31.87
C GLN A 186 5.23 -45.10 30.56
N THR A 187 4.90 -43.82 30.38
CA THR A 187 4.27 -43.30 29.17
C THR A 187 5.09 -43.63 27.92
N LEU A 188 6.40 -43.38 27.97
CA LEU A 188 7.32 -43.61 26.85
C LEU A 188 7.46 -45.10 26.55
N ILE A 189 7.46 -45.96 27.58
CA ILE A 189 7.54 -47.42 27.42
C ILE A 189 6.28 -47.93 26.70
N THR A 190 5.10 -47.57 27.20
CA THR A 190 3.81 -47.94 26.57
C THR A 190 3.73 -47.44 25.12
N ALA A 191 4.26 -46.25 24.83
CA ALA A 191 4.35 -45.70 23.48
C ALA A 191 5.20 -46.54 22.54
N ILE A 192 6.32 -47.05 23.03
CA ILE A 192 7.26 -47.90 22.28
C ILE A 192 6.60 -49.27 22.04
N GLU A 193 5.98 -49.84 23.08
CA GLU A 193 5.31 -51.14 23.02
C GLU A 193 4.17 -51.13 21.99
N LYS A 194 3.27 -50.15 22.00
CA LYS A 194 2.18 -50.04 21.01
C LYS A 194 2.69 -50.10 19.57
N ARG A 195 3.81 -49.41 19.31
CA ARG A 195 4.44 -49.40 17.97
C ARG A 195 5.04 -50.76 17.60
N PHE A 196 5.65 -51.48 18.54
CA PHE A 196 6.15 -52.84 18.30
C PHE A 196 5.01 -53.87 18.15
N HIS A 197 3.87 -53.67 18.81
CA HIS A 197 2.64 -54.46 18.63
C HIS A 197 1.87 -54.09 17.36
N ASN A 198 2.41 -53.21 16.52
CA ASN A 198 1.80 -52.78 15.25
C ASN A 198 0.47 -52.02 15.43
N GLU A 199 0.27 -51.36 16.58
CA GLU A 199 -0.89 -50.53 16.85
C GLU A 199 -0.65 -49.09 16.42
N SER A 200 -1.68 -48.44 15.86
CA SER A 200 -1.60 -47.03 15.50
C SER A 200 -1.42 -46.15 16.75
N ALA A 201 -0.42 -45.27 16.74
CA ALA A 201 -0.06 -44.42 17.87
C ALA A 201 0.24 -42.98 17.40
N SER A 202 -0.26 -41.99 18.13
CA SER A 202 0.03 -40.57 17.89
C SER A 202 1.50 -40.24 18.21
N ARG A 203 1.97 -39.08 17.75
CA ARG A 203 3.31 -38.57 18.10
C ARG A 203 3.37 -38.35 19.62
N GLU A 204 4.41 -38.88 20.25
CA GLU A 204 4.62 -38.71 21.69
C GLU A 204 5.92 -37.96 21.95
N ILE A 205 5.89 -37.03 22.91
CA ILE A 205 7.04 -36.23 23.32
C ILE A 205 7.09 -36.27 24.84
N VAL A 206 8.20 -36.73 25.38
CA VAL A 206 8.40 -36.90 26.82
C VAL A 206 9.67 -36.17 27.24
N GLN A 207 9.59 -35.38 28.32
CA GLN A 207 10.75 -34.71 28.89
C GLN A 207 11.49 -35.69 29.80
N LEU A 208 12.79 -35.85 29.56
CA LEU A 208 13.69 -36.65 30.36
C LEU A 208 14.79 -35.75 30.93
N THR A 209 15.36 -36.19 32.04
CA THR A 209 16.54 -35.57 32.64
C THR A 209 17.70 -36.54 32.48
N SER A 210 18.82 -36.08 31.93
CA SER A 210 20.05 -36.87 31.89
C SER A 210 20.54 -37.14 33.32
N LYS A 211 21.31 -38.21 33.53
CA LYS A 211 21.98 -38.45 34.81
C LYS A 211 22.89 -37.27 35.22
N ASN A 212 23.31 -36.44 34.26
CA ASN A 212 24.10 -35.22 34.49
C ASN A 212 23.25 -33.95 34.78
N GLY A 213 21.93 -34.07 34.96
CA GLY A 213 21.03 -32.95 35.30
C GLY A 213 20.47 -32.15 34.12
N SER A 214 20.92 -32.39 32.89
CA SER A 214 20.42 -31.69 31.70
C SER A 214 19.04 -32.20 31.26
N ALA A 215 18.05 -31.31 31.19
CA ALA A 215 16.72 -31.64 30.67
C ALA A 215 16.70 -31.68 29.14
N PHE A 216 16.13 -32.73 28.56
CA PHE A 216 15.94 -32.89 27.12
C PHE A 216 14.64 -33.63 26.81
N SER A 217 14.11 -33.46 25.60
CA SER A 217 12.91 -34.16 25.15
C SER A 217 13.26 -35.36 24.29
N VAL A 218 12.55 -36.47 24.49
CA VAL A 218 12.57 -37.63 23.60
C VAL A 218 11.23 -37.67 22.87
N SER A 219 11.29 -37.82 21.56
CA SER A 219 10.10 -37.89 20.72
C SER A 219 10.05 -39.16 19.89
N LEU A 220 8.84 -39.71 19.81
CA LEU A 220 8.46 -40.82 18.96
C LEU A 220 7.55 -40.29 17.86
N SER A 221 7.88 -40.59 16.60
CA SER A 221 7.04 -40.21 15.46
C SER A 221 5.69 -40.92 15.52
N THR A 222 4.66 -40.30 14.93
CA THR A 222 3.37 -40.95 14.68
C THR A 222 3.58 -42.27 13.95
N TYR A 223 2.88 -43.30 14.37
CA TYR A 223 2.94 -44.63 13.78
C TYR A 223 1.55 -45.04 13.32
N ARG A 224 1.44 -45.48 12.07
CA ARG A 224 0.22 -46.08 11.51
C ARG A 224 0.49 -47.58 11.34
N LYS A 225 -0.50 -48.40 11.68
CA LYS A 225 -0.46 -49.86 11.50
C LYS A 225 0.04 -50.22 10.09
N ARG A 226 0.99 -51.16 10.03
CA ARG A 226 1.60 -51.67 8.79
C ARG A 226 1.24 -53.14 8.60
N SER A 227 1.58 -53.71 7.44
CA SER A 227 1.40 -55.16 7.18
C SER A 227 2.26 -56.04 8.08
N GLN A 228 3.43 -55.55 8.51
CA GLN A 228 4.31 -56.23 9.46
C GLN A 228 4.77 -55.28 10.57
N PRO A 229 4.92 -55.77 11.81
CA PRO A 229 5.42 -54.97 12.93
C PRO A 229 6.83 -54.45 12.65
N PRO A 230 7.18 -53.25 13.16
CA PRO A 230 8.49 -52.67 12.92
C PRO A 230 9.54 -53.44 13.72
N ARG A 231 10.63 -53.86 13.07
CA ARG A 231 11.75 -54.51 13.78
C ARG A 231 12.56 -53.55 14.67
N LYS A 232 12.46 -52.24 14.40
CA LYS A 232 13.22 -51.18 15.06
C LYS A 232 12.39 -49.92 15.16
N ILE A 233 12.56 -49.18 16.26
CA ILE A 233 11.93 -47.88 16.46
C ILE A 233 13.00 -46.83 16.65
N ARG A 234 12.82 -45.67 16.00
CA ARG A 234 13.72 -44.52 16.15
C ARG A 234 13.17 -43.58 17.22
N LEU A 235 13.98 -43.36 18.24
CA LEU A 235 13.82 -42.30 19.23
C LEU A 235 14.62 -41.08 18.81
N ILE A 236 14.01 -39.89 18.86
CA ILE A 236 14.66 -38.63 18.53
C ILE A 236 14.81 -37.81 19.82
N PHE A 237 16.06 -37.57 20.20
CA PHE A 237 16.45 -36.78 21.36
C PHE A 237 16.66 -35.33 20.92
N ARG A 238 16.08 -34.37 21.65
CA ARG A 238 16.20 -32.94 21.39
C ARG A 238 16.40 -32.19 22.70
N GLN A 239 17.54 -31.51 22.81
CA GLN A 239 17.79 -30.56 23.89
C GLN A 239 17.63 -29.16 23.33
N SER A 240 16.69 -28.38 23.88
CA SER A 240 16.58 -26.96 23.56
C SER A 240 17.88 -26.26 23.95
N SER A 241 18.38 -25.35 23.11
CA SER A 241 19.50 -24.51 23.54
C SER A 241 19.07 -23.63 24.71
N GLU A 242 19.88 -23.54 25.75
CA GLU A 242 19.69 -22.57 26.85
C GLU A 242 19.81 -21.11 26.37
N ILE A 243 20.43 -20.91 25.20
CA ILE A 243 20.60 -19.62 24.56
C ILE A 243 19.40 -19.36 23.64
N LYS A 244 18.41 -18.63 24.18
CA LYS A 244 17.17 -18.29 23.45
C LYS A 244 17.31 -17.07 22.53
N LYS A 245 18.29 -16.20 22.77
CA LYS A 245 18.51 -14.98 21.97
C LYS A 245 19.69 -15.17 21.03
N ASP A 246 19.50 -14.76 19.78
CA ASP A 246 20.57 -14.77 18.79
C ASP A 246 21.66 -13.75 19.16
N ILE A 247 22.91 -14.14 18.94
CA ILE A 247 24.04 -13.21 19.10
C ILE A 247 24.20 -12.48 17.78
N ARG A 248 24.24 -11.14 17.83
CA ARG A 248 24.35 -10.29 16.63
C ARG A 248 25.60 -9.43 16.73
N ILE A 249 26.46 -9.52 15.72
CA ILE A 249 27.63 -8.68 15.55
C ILE A 249 27.49 -7.96 14.21
N VAL A 250 27.72 -6.64 14.20
CA VAL A 250 27.51 -5.81 13.00
C VAL A 250 28.85 -5.30 12.51
N PHE A 251 29.16 -5.63 11.26
CA PHE A 251 30.36 -5.20 10.57
C PHE A 251 30.04 -4.11 9.55
N GLU A 252 30.88 -3.09 9.52
CA GLU A 252 31.00 -2.13 8.42
C GLU A 252 32.00 -2.65 7.39
N SER A 253 32.10 -1.95 6.25
CA SER A 253 33.21 -2.12 5.31
C SER A 253 34.56 -1.99 6.06
N GLN A 254 35.61 -2.66 5.56
CA GLN A 254 36.98 -2.65 6.14
C GLN A 254 37.12 -3.31 7.52
N LYS A 255 36.33 -4.37 7.82
CA LYS A 255 36.45 -5.21 9.04
C LYS A 255 36.12 -4.50 10.36
N LYS A 256 35.56 -3.28 10.32
CA LYS A 256 35.23 -2.53 11.53
C LYS A 256 33.93 -3.04 12.16
N ILE A 257 33.95 -3.29 13.47
CA ILE A 257 32.77 -3.73 14.23
C ILE A 257 32.10 -2.50 14.85
N ILE A 258 30.84 -2.26 14.48
CA ILE A 258 30.06 -1.13 15.01
C ILE A 258 29.27 -1.56 16.26
N LYS A 259 28.71 -2.78 16.26
CA LYS A 259 27.90 -3.32 17.36
C LYS A 259 28.27 -4.77 17.66
N GLY A 260 28.25 -5.14 18.94
CA GLY A 260 28.53 -6.51 19.39
C GLY A 260 30.01 -6.81 19.66
N GLN A 261 30.84 -5.78 19.90
CA GLN A 261 32.28 -5.92 20.20
C GLN A 261 32.55 -6.81 21.43
N ASN A 262 31.65 -6.76 22.40
CA ASN A 262 31.68 -7.62 23.59
C ASN A 262 31.59 -9.11 23.23
N TYR A 263 30.73 -9.49 22.28
CA TYR A 263 30.66 -10.88 21.80
C TYR A 263 31.90 -11.29 21.01
N TRP A 264 32.52 -10.35 20.30
CA TRP A 264 33.75 -10.60 19.53
C TRP A 264 34.99 -10.82 20.42
N THR A 265 35.09 -10.05 21.52
CA THR A 265 36.19 -10.12 22.49
C THR A 265 36.00 -11.26 23.52
N GLY A 266 34.74 -11.59 23.83
CA GLY A 266 34.35 -12.73 24.63
C GLY A 266 33.49 -12.34 25.84
N THR A 267 32.34 -12.97 25.98
CA THR A 267 31.37 -12.69 27.06
C THR A 267 30.76 -13.98 27.60
N LYS A 268 30.12 -13.91 28.78
CA LYS A 268 29.27 -15.00 29.27
C LYS A 268 27.84 -14.81 28.79
N ILE A 269 27.24 -15.85 28.24
CA ILE A 269 25.86 -15.88 27.73
C ILE A 269 25.14 -17.03 28.43
N SER A 270 24.09 -16.73 29.20
CA SER A 270 23.36 -17.73 29.99
C SER A 270 24.27 -18.63 30.85
N GLY A 271 25.31 -18.05 31.47
CA GLY A 271 26.29 -18.78 32.28
C GLY A 271 27.43 -19.47 31.51
N GLN A 272 27.31 -19.62 30.18
CA GLN A 272 28.33 -20.26 29.33
C GLN A 272 29.28 -19.21 28.72
N LYS A 273 30.58 -19.50 28.66
CA LYS A 273 31.57 -18.60 28.04
C LYS A 273 31.41 -18.66 26.52
N PHE A 274 31.15 -17.53 25.87
CA PHE A 274 31.22 -17.36 24.42
C PHE A 274 32.54 -16.68 24.08
N GLN A 275 33.46 -17.43 23.46
CA GLN A 275 34.78 -16.90 23.06
C GLN A 275 35.18 -17.54 21.74
N LEU A 276 35.44 -16.69 20.74
CA LEU A 276 35.91 -17.10 19.42
C LEU A 276 37.44 -17.27 19.45
N THR A 277 37.94 -18.34 18.84
CA THR A 277 39.38 -18.51 18.61
C THR A 277 39.84 -17.59 17.48
N GLU A 278 41.14 -17.26 17.41
CA GLU A 278 41.66 -16.39 16.36
C GLU A 278 41.41 -16.95 14.95
N THR A 279 41.54 -18.27 14.78
CA THR A 279 41.19 -18.96 13.52
C THR A 279 39.72 -18.84 13.14
N GLN A 280 38.81 -18.82 14.13
CA GLN A 280 37.38 -18.63 13.90
C GLN A 280 37.08 -17.18 13.53
N LYS A 281 37.71 -16.21 14.21
CA LYS A 281 37.59 -14.79 13.90
C LYS A 281 38.03 -14.51 12.47
N GLU A 282 39.21 -14.97 12.08
CA GLU A 282 39.75 -14.79 10.72
C GLU A 282 38.80 -15.36 9.64
N ARG A 283 38.33 -16.60 9.84
CA ARG A 283 37.37 -17.23 8.91
C ARG A 283 36.06 -16.45 8.80
N LEU A 284 35.53 -15.96 9.91
CA LEU A 284 34.29 -15.18 9.95
C LEU A 284 34.50 -13.82 9.27
N THR A 285 35.63 -13.15 9.52
CA THR A 285 35.97 -11.88 8.88
C THR A 285 36.11 -12.02 7.36
N ASN A 286 36.79 -13.06 6.87
CA ASN A 286 36.90 -13.31 5.43
C ASN A 286 35.53 -13.60 4.79
N SER A 287 34.64 -14.29 5.52
CA SER A 287 33.27 -14.55 5.08
C SER A 287 32.41 -13.28 5.07
N VAL A 288 32.62 -12.37 6.04
CA VAL A 288 31.99 -11.04 6.07
C VAL A 288 32.44 -10.19 4.89
N GLU A 289 33.74 -10.15 4.59
CA GLU A 289 34.27 -9.46 3.41
C GLU A 289 33.68 -10.01 2.12
N THR A 290 33.61 -11.34 2.02
CA THR A 290 32.97 -12.00 0.90
C THR A 290 31.48 -11.62 0.79
N ARG A 291 30.78 -11.48 1.93
CA ARG A 291 29.34 -11.12 1.94
C ARG A 291 29.05 -9.73 1.39
N PHE A 292 30.02 -8.80 1.50
CA PHE A 292 29.87 -7.48 0.89
C PHE A 292 29.77 -7.54 -0.64
N GLN A 293 30.38 -8.54 -1.27
CA GLN A 293 30.47 -8.71 -2.72
C GLN A 293 29.51 -9.77 -3.27
N ARG A 294 29.33 -10.89 -2.56
CA ARG A 294 28.53 -12.03 -3.03
C ARG A 294 27.79 -12.71 -1.88
N PHE A 295 26.84 -13.57 -2.21
CA PHE A 295 26.14 -14.38 -1.22
C PHE A 295 27.11 -15.36 -0.52
N VAL A 296 26.90 -15.59 0.77
CA VAL A 296 27.69 -16.52 1.60
C VAL A 296 26.74 -17.46 2.32
N GLU A 297 26.93 -18.76 2.11
CA GLU A 297 26.16 -19.80 2.79
C GLU A 297 26.39 -19.77 4.31
N PRO A 298 25.36 -20.02 5.14
CA PRO A 298 25.51 -20.07 6.58
C PRO A 298 26.54 -21.11 7.02
N VAL A 299 27.44 -20.72 7.93
CA VAL A 299 28.51 -21.59 8.41
C VAL A 299 28.11 -22.22 9.74
N GLY A 300 28.19 -23.55 9.82
CA GLY A 300 28.08 -24.28 11.08
C GLY A 300 29.41 -24.25 11.83
N MET A 301 29.41 -23.79 13.09
CA MET A 301 30.62 -23.72 13.91
C MET A 301 30.33 -24.14 15.35
N LYS A 302 31.25 -24.90 15.95
CA LYS A 302 31.16 -25.30 17.35
C LYS A 302 31.97 -24.33 18.21
N ILE A 303 31.32 -23.69 19.18
CA ILE A 303 31.92 -22.74 20.12
C ILE A 303 31.64 -23.26 21.53
N ASN A 304 32.68 -23.56 22.31
CA ASN A 304 32.59 -24.00 23.72
C ASN A 304 31.47 -25.02 24.01
N GLN A 305 31.36 -26.02 23.12
CA GLN A 305 30.39 -27.14 23.14
C GLN A 305 29.03 -26.92 22.48
N VAL A 306 28.63 -25.68 22.20
CA VAL A 306 27.38 -25.35 21.50
C VAL A 306 27.63 -25.27 19.98
N LEU A 307 26.72 -25.84 19.20
CA LEU A 307 26.74 -25.70 17.74
C LEU A 307 25.95 -24.45 17.34
N TYR A 308 26.61 -23.51 16.67
CA TYR A 308 25.97 -22.32 16.11
C TYR A 308 25.86 -22.45 14.60
N LYS A 309 24.73 -22.01 14.05
CA LYS A 309 24.57 -21.71 12.63
C LYS A 309 24.73 -20.21 12.47
N VAL A 310 25.83 -19.79 11.85
CA VAL A 310 26.18 -18.39 11.64
C VAL A 310 25.64 -17.95 10.29
N LYS A 311 24.77 -16.95 10.28
CA LYS A 311 24.27 -16.32 9.05
C LYS A 311 24.95 -14.98 8.81
N PHE A 312 25.12 -14.66 7.54
CA PHE A 312 25.69 -13.39 7.06
C PHE A 312 24.59 -12.65 6.29
N GLU A 313 23.86 -11.80 7.00
CA GLU A 313 22.75 -11.04 6.43
C GLU A 313 23.23 -9.62 6.08
N LYS A 314 23.01 -9.20 4.83
CA LYS A 314 23.20 -7.83 4.36
C LYS A 314 21.85 -7.37 3.84
N GLU A 315 21.47 -6.13 4.11
CA GLU A 315 20.29 -5.55 3.48
C GLU A 315 20.60 -5.39 1.98
N ASP A 316 20.06 -6.29 1.15
CA ASP A 316 20.15 -6.18 -0.29
C ASP A 316 18.99 -5.29 -0.77
N LEU A 317 19.29 -4.28 -1.59
CA LEU A 317 18.26 -3.40 -2.12
C LEU A 317 17.36 -4.15 -3.09
N ARG A 318 16.09 -4.26 -2.74
CA ARG A 318 15.04 -4.86 -3.58
C ARG A 318 13.81 -3.97 -3.52
N PHE A 319 13.10 -3.86 -4.63
CA PHE A 319 11.84 -3.13 -4.69
C PHE A 319 10.67 -4.05 -4.31
N PRO A 320 9.67 -3.55 -3.57
CA PRO A 320 9.56 -2.19 -2.99
C PRO A 320 10.57 -1.93 -1.86
N PHE A 321 11.02 -0.69 -1.68
CA PHE A 321 12.02 -0.36 -0.65
C PHE A 321 11.48 0.62 0.40
N ARG A 322 11.86 0.43 1.66
CA ARG A 322 11.39 1.23 2.79
C ARG A 322 11.79 2.70 2.65
N PRO A 323 11.15 3.63 3.39
CA PRO A 323 11.60 5.01 3.49
C PRO A 323 13.12 5.13 3.70
N VAL A 324 13.77 5.90 2.84
CA VAL A 324 15.21 6.13 2.81
C VAL A 324 15.47 7.60 2.49
N LYS A 325 16.69 8.08 2.71
CA LYS A 325 17.08 9.46 2.38
C LYS A 325 16.79 9.76 0.91
N GLY A 326 16.18 10.92 0.64
CA GLY A 326 15.66 11.28 -0.69
C GLY A 326 14.28 10.71 -1.02
N HIS A 327 13.84 9.65 -0.33
CA HIS A 327 12.56 8.96 -0.56
C HIS A 327 11.79 8.76 0.76
N PRO A 328 11.20 9.84 1.33
CA PRO A 328 10.66 9.81 2.70
C PRO A 328 9.45 8.90 2.85
N LEU A 329 8.70 8.62 1.78
CA LEU A 329 7.56 7.71 1.80
C LEU A 329 7.89 6.31 1.25
N GLY A 330 9.16 6.06 0.91
CA GLY A 330 9.63 4.80 0.34
C GLY A 330 9.41 4.69 -1.17
N LEU A 331 9.68 3.49 -1.67
CA LEU A 331 9.65 3.15 -3.09
C LEU A 331 8.66 2.00 -3.35
N ASP A 332 8.02 2.05 -4.52
CA ASP A 332 7.08 1.04 -4.99
C ASP A 332 7.81 -0.18 -5.60
N SER A 333 7.07 -1.20 -6.03
CA SER A 333 7.68 -2.43 -6.58
C SER A 333 8.45 -2.23 -7.90
N ALA A 334 8.21 -1.12 -8.60
CA ALA A 334 8.92 -0.73 -9.82
C ALA A 334 10.06 0.27 -9.54
N GLY A 335 10.38 0.54 -8.27
CA GLY A 335 11.41 1.49 -7.88
C GLY A 335 11.00 2.95 -8.08
N ARG A 336 9.70 3.25 -8.10
CA ARG A 336 9.17 4.62 -8.24
C ARG A 336 8.93 5.25 -6.88
N ASP A 337 9.10 6.56 -6.81
CA ASP A 337 8.94 7.32 -5.57
C ASP A 337 7.47 7.43 -5.13
N VAL A 338 7.17 6.93 -3.93
CA VAL A 338 5.79 6.88 -3.40
C VAL A 338 5.26 8.28 -3.09
N LEU A 339 6.11 9.21 -2.65
CA LEU A 339 5.70 10.59 -2.38
C LEU A 339 5.22 11.29 -3.66
N SER A 340 6.01 11.19 -4.72
CA SER A 340 5.67 11.71 -6.04
C SER A 340 4.38 11.06 -6.56
N ARG A 341 4.23 9.74 -6.43
CA ARG A 341 3.00 9.03 -6.83
C ARG A 341 1.77 9.48 -6.03
N ILE A 342 1.89 9.73 -4.73
CA ILE A 342 0.77 10.22 -3.90
C ILE A 342 0.32 11.61 -4.34
N LEU A 343 1.26 12.53 -4.57
CA LEU A 343 0.94 13.92 -4.95
C LEU A 343 0.31 13.99 -6.35
N HIS A 344 0.86 13.27 -7.33
CA HIS A 344 0.27 13.20 -8.67
C HIS A 344 -1.05 12.41 -8.67
N GLY A 345 -1.17 11.37 -7.84
CA GLY A 345 -2.41 10.62 -7.64
C GLY A 345 -3.54 11.52 -7.11
N LEU A 346 -3.25 12.42 -6.17
CA LEU A 346 -4.21 13.41 -5.67
C LEU A 346 -4.80 14.25 -6.81
N ARG A 347 -3.94 14.78 -7.69
CA ARG A 347 -4.35 15.57 -8.85
C ARG A 347 -5.30 14.79 -9.73
N ILE A 348 -4.94 13.55 -10.07
CA ILE A 348 -5.70 12.70 -10.98
C ILE A 348 -7.05 12.34 -10.35
N SER A 349 -7.06 11.88 -9.10
CA SER A 349 -8.28 11.45 -8.41
C SER A 349 -9.27 12.60 -8.20
N MET A 350 -8.79 13.77 -7.78
CA MET A 350 -9.64 14.96 -7.62
C MET A 350 -10.20 15.44 -8.97
N THR A 351 -9.36 15.51 -10.00
CA THR A 351 -9.79 15.94 -11.34
C THR A 351 -10.82 14.97 -11.93
N PHE A 352 -10.56 13.67 -11.83
CA PHE A 352 -11.52 12.63 -12.22
C PHE A 352 -12.85 12.80 -11.49
N GLY A 353 -12.81 12.89 -10.15
CA GLY A 353 -14.01 13.03 -9.33
C GLY A 353 -14.82 14.28 -9.68
N MET A 354 -14.17 15.42 -9.90
CA MET A 354 -14.86 16.67 -10.24
C MET A 354 -15.50 16.62 -11.62
N ILE A 355 -14.77 16.17 -12.64
CA ILE A 355 -15.33 16.03 -14.01
C ILE A 355 -16.51 15.07 -13.97
N LEU A 356 -16.36 13.96 -13.25
CA LEU A 356 -17.39 12.94 -13.14
C LEU A 356 -18.64 13.46 -12.44
N VAL A 357 -18.50 14.11 -11.28
CA VAL A 357 -19.63 14.67 -10.53
C VAL A 357 -20.33 15.75 -11.35
N ILE A 358 -19.59 16.68 -11.95
CA ILE A 358 -20.19 17.73 -12.79
C ILE A 358 -20.95 17.11 -13.97
N GLY A 359 -20.33 16.16 -14.67
CA GLY A 359 -20.96 15.47 -15.80
C GLY A 359 -22.20 14.68 -15.40
N SER A 360 -22.09 13.83 -14.36
CA SER A 360 -23.20 12.99 -13.91
C SER A 360 -24.34 13.81 -13.29
N MET A 361 -24.02 14.89 -12.59
CA MET A 361 -25.03 15.80 -12.06
C MET A 361 -25.75 16.54 -13.17
N THR A 362 -25.02 17.08 -14.15
CA THR A 362 -25.64 17.75 -15.29
C THR A 362 -26.61 16.80 -16.02
N LEU A 363 -26.18 15.57 -16.30
CA LEU A 363 -27.02 14.57 -16.94
C LEU A 363 -28.25 14.21 -16.09
N GLY A 364 -28.07 13.95 -14.80
CA GLY A 364 -29.16 13.58 -13.92
C GLY A 364 -30.15 14.72 -13.66
N ILE A 365 -29.67 15.98 -13.63
CA ILE A 365 -30.53 17.17 -13.56
C ILE A 365 -31.40 17.26 -14.80
N LEU A 366 -30.82 17.12 -15.99
CA LEU A 366 -31.57 17.20 -17.24
C LEU A 366 -32.64 16.11 -17.33
N LEU A 367 -32.25 14.85 -17.10
CA LEU A 367 -33.18 13.72 -17.19
C LEU A 367 -34.25 13.76 -16.09
N GLY A 368 -33.86 14.08 -14.85
CA GLY A 368 -34.80 14.21 -13.73
C GLY A 368 -35.76 15.38 -13.90
N ALA A 369 -35.28 16.53 -14.40
CA ALA A 369 -36.11 17.71 -14.65
C ALA A 369 -37.15 17.45 -15.73
N ILE A 370 -36.75 16.80 -16.84
CA ILE A 370 -37.66 16.42 -17.93
C ILE A 370 -38.73 15.44 -17.42
N GLN A 371 -38.31 14.36 -16.76
CA GLN A 371 -39.25 13.38 -16.21
C GLN A 371 -40.21 14.01 -15.18
N GLY A 372 -39.70 14.83 -14.27
CA GLY A 372 -40.48 15.44 -13.20
C GLY A 372 -41.42 16.54 -13.67
N TYR A 373 -41.04 17.35 -14.66
CA TYR A 373 -41.88 18.43 -15.17
C TYR A 373 -43.04 17.91 -16.01
N TYR A 374 -42.76 17.09 -17.02
CA TYR A 374 -43.79 16.60 -17.94
C TYR A 374 -44.67 15.53 -17.29
N GLY A 375 -44.08 14.63 -16.49
CA GLY A 375 -44.83 13.53 -15.87
C GLY A 375 -45.45 12.56 -16.89
N GLY A 376 -46.39 11.73 -16.43
CA GLY A 376 -47.19 10.87 -17.30
C GLY A 376 -46.36 9.81 -18.03
N LEU A 377 -46.60 9.66 -19.35
CA LEU A 377 -45.94 8.64 -20.17
C LEU A 377 -44.42 8.85 -20.28
N LEU A 378 -43.94 10.10 -20.40
CA LEU A 378 -42.52 10.41 -20.47
C LEU A 378 -41.79 10.02 -19.18
N ASP A 379 -42.43 10.27 -18.04
CA ASP A 379 -41.93 9.83 -16.75
C ASP A 379 -41.92 8.30 -16.63
N LEU A 380 -43.02 7.64 -16.99
CA LEU A 380 -43.13 6.17 -16.93
C LEU A 380 -42.07 5.48 -17.80
N ILE A 381 -41.90 5.89 -19.06
CA ILE A 381 -40.89 5.34 -19.96
C ILE A 381 -39.48 5.62 -19.43
N GLY A 382 -39.21 6.85 -18.99
CA GLY A 382 -37.91 7.22 -18.41
C GLY A 382 -37.55 6.39 -17.18
N GLN A 383 -38.51 6.14 -16.30
CA GLN A 383 -38.35 5.27 -15.14
C GLN A 383 -38.05 3.83 -15.55
N ARG A 384 -38.78 3.25 -16.50
CA ARG A 384 -38.52 1.88 -16.98
C ARG A 384 -37.14 1.73 -17.61
N LEU A 385 -36.71 2.69 -18.43
CA LEU A 385 -35.36 2.69 -19.00
C LEU A 385 -34.29 2.78 -17.90
N THR A 386 -34.50 3.64 -16.90
CA THR A 386 -33.55 3.79 -15.78
C THR A 386 -33.49 2.52 -14.92
N GLU A 387 -34.62 1.87 -14.66
CA GLU A 387 -34.71 0.59 -13.93
C GLU A 387 -33.92 -0.51 -14.67
N ILE A 388 -34.17 -0.70 -15.97
CA ILE A 388 -33.45 -1.67 -16.80
C ILE A 388 -31.95 -1.36 -16.80
N TRP A 389 -31.58 -0.09 -16.96
CA TRP A 389 -30.18 0.32 -16.98
C TRP A 389 -29.48 0.08 -15.64
N SER A 390 -30.15 0.37 -14.52
CA SER A 390 -29.63 0.17 -13.17
C SER A 390 -29.49 -1.30 -12.78
N ALA A 391 -30.18 -2.21 -13.46
CA ALA A 391 -30.05 -3.65 -13.25
C ALA A 391 -28.73 -4.22 -13.80
N LEU A 392 -28.05 -3.49 -14.68
CA LEU A 392 -26.74 -3.89 -15.20
C LEU A 392 -25.67 -3.75 -14.09
N PRO A 393 -24.92 -4.82 -13.74
CA PRO A 393 -23.93 -4.69 -12.68
C PRO A 393 -22.70 -3.92 -13.17
N PHE A 394 -22.46 -2.76 -12.54
CA PHE A 394 -21.41 -1.81 -12.90
C PHE A 394 -20.03 -2.45 -13.14
N LEU A 395 -19.60 -3.33 -12.22
CA LEU A 395 -18.27 -3.95 -12.30
C LEU A 395 -18.15 -4.85 -13.53
N TYR A 396 -19.17 -5.62 -13.90
CA TYR A 396 -19.12 -6.47 -15.10
C TYR A 396 -19.03 -5.64 -16.38
N ILE A 397 -19.75 -4.53 -16.46
CA ILE A 397 -19.64 -3.61 -17.60
C ILE A 397 -18.23 -3.03 -17.69
N MET A 398 -17.64 -2.63 -16.55
CA MET A 398 -16.27 -2.12 -16.53
C MET A 398 -15.25 -3.19 -16.95
N ILE A 399 -15.41 -4.44 -16.50
CA ILE A 399 -14.56 -5.57 -16.90
C ILE A 399 -14.68 -5.82 -18.41
N LEU A 400 -15.91 -5.87 -18.94
CA LEU A 400 -16.17 -6.09 -20.35
C LEU A 400 -15.55 -4.99 -21.22
N MET A 401 -15.78 -3.72 -20.85
CA MET A 401 -15.22 -2.58 -21.58
C MET A 401 -13.69 -2.55 -21.51
N GLY A 402 -13.10 -2.85 -20.34
CA GLY A 402 -11.66 -2.94 -20.17
C GLY A 402 -11.02 -4.08 -20.98
N ALA A 403 -11.73 -5.20 -21.17
CA ALA A 403 -11.27 -6.32 -21.97
C ALA A 403 -11.33 -6.05 -23.48
N VAL A 404 -12.36 -5.32 -23.95
CA VAL A 404 -12.56 -5.02 -25.38
C VAL A 404 -11.75 -3.80 -25.82
N LEU A 405 -11.84 -2.69 -25.07
CA LEU A 405 -11.29 -1.39 -25.45
C LEU A 405 -9.98 -1.04 -24.73
N GLY A 406 -9.55 -1.87 -23.77
CA GLY A 406 -8.39 -1.59 -22.92
C GLY A 406 -8.68 -0.60 -21.79
N ARG A 407 -7.63 -0.17 -21.09
CA ARG A 407 -7.71 0.78 -19.95
C ARG A 407 -7.46 2.20 -20.42
N SER A 408 -8.40 3.10 -20.17
CA SER A 408 -8.28 4.52 -20.52
C SER A 408 -9.00 5.41 -19.52
N PHE A 409 -8.42 6.59 -19.24
CA PHE A 409 -9.03 7.61 -18.37
C PHE A 409 -10.43 8.02 -18.87
N ILE A 410 -10.57 8.23 -20.18
CA ILE A 410 -11.82 8.67 -20.80
C ILE A 410 -12.86 7.55 -20.76
N LEU A 411 -12.45 6.31 -21.02
CA LEU A 411 -13.33 5.15 -20.94
C LEU A 411 -13.91 5.00 -19.53
N LEU A 412 -13.04 5.07 -18.51
CA LEU A 412 -13.45 4.98 -17.12
C LEU A 412 -14.43 6.10 -16.73
N LEU A 413 -14.16 7.32 -17.20
CA LEU A 413 -15.02 8.49 -16.96
C LEU A 413 -16.41 8.32 -17.59
N ILE A 414 -16.48 7.87 -18.84
CA ILE A 414 -17.74 7.63 -19.56
C ILE A 414 -18.51 6.49 -18.88
N CYS A 415 -17.86 5.35 -18.67
CA CYS A 415 -18.50 4.19 -18.03
C CYS A 415 -19.05 4.56 -16.65
N TYR A 416 -18.30 5.28 -15.82
CA TYR A 416 -18.81 5.71 -14.51
C TYR A 416 -19.94 6.74 -14.65
N GLY A 417 -19.77 7.72 -15.54
CA GLY A 417 -20.74 8.78 -15.79
C GLY A 417 -22.11 8.24 -16.22
N MET A 418 -22.13 7.15 -16.99
CA MET A 418 -23.34 6.46 -17.45
C MET A 418 -24.17 5.79 -16.33
N PHE A 419 -23.60 5.54 -15.15
CA PHE A 419 -24.34 4.96 -14.01
C PHE A 419 -24.58 5.97 -12.89
N ASN A 420 -23.66 6.92 -12.68
CA ASN A 420 -23.69 7.80 -11.51
C ASN A 420 -24.78 8.89 -11.54
N TRP A 421 -25.40 9.14 -12.70
CA TRP A 421 -26.48 10.13 -12.87
C TRP A 421 -27.84 9.66 -12.31
N ILE A 422 -28.02 8.35 -12.14
CA ILE A 422 -29.31 7.73 -11.82
C ILE A 422 -29.83 8.22 -10.46
N GLY A 423 -28.97 8.19 -9.44
CA GLY A 423 -29.36 8.58 -8.08
C GLY A 423 -29.86 10.02 -8.01
N ILE A 424 -29.11 10.98 -8.57
CA ILE A 424 -29.49 12.40 -8.52
C ILE A 424 -30.71 12.71 -9.40
N SER A 425 -30.93 11.95 -10.49
CA SER A 425 -32.13 12.06 -11.32
C SER A 425 -33.41 11.83 -10.52
N TYR A 426 -33.44 10.84 -9.61
CA TYR A 426 -34.61 10.59 -8.77
C TYR A 426 -34.93 11.75 -7.83
N TYR A 427 -33.92 12.34 -7.19
CA TYR A 427 -34.11 13.49 -6.30
C TYR A 427 -34.62 14.72 -7.07
N ILE A 428 -34.05 14.98 -8.25
CA ILE A 428 -34.48 16.12 -9.07
C ILE A 428 -35.87 15.91 -9.63
N ARG A 429 -36.18 14.70 -10.08
CA ARG A 429 -37.54 14.33 -10.50
C ARG A 429 -38.55 14.59 -9.39
N ALA A 430 -38.27 14.16 -8.16
CA ALA A 430 -39.15 14.39 -7.02
C ALA A 430 -39.36 15.88 -6.72
N GLU A 431 -38.29 16.68 -6.74
CA GLU A 431 -38.39 18.13 -6.56
C GLU A 431 -39.19 18.80 -7.69
N PHE A 432 -38.98 18.41 -8.95
CA PHE A 432 -39.75 18.96 -10.07
C PHE A 432 -41.23 18.57 -10.02
N LEU A 433 -41.55 17.33 -9.64
CA LEU A 433 -42.93 16.88 -9.43
C LEU A 433 -43.65 17.69 -8.34
N ARG A 434 -42.93 18.06 -7.28
CA ARG A 434 -43.44 18.87 -6.18
C ARG A 434 -43.59 20.34 -6.58
N LEU A 435 -42.54 20.92 -7.16
CA LEU A 435 -42.47 22.35 -7.46
C LEU A 435 -43.39 22.75 -8.63
N ARG A 436 -43.63 21.86 -9.60
CA ARG A 436 -44.49 22.18 -10.75
C ARG A 436 -45.95 22.48 -10.37
N ARG A 437 -46.39 22.07 -9.17
CA ARG A 437 -47.75 22.29 -8.64
C ARG A 437 -47.82 23.47 -7.66
N GLN A 438 -46.79 24.30 -7.58
CA GLN A 438 -46.79 25.47 -6.71
C GLN A 438 -47.30 26.71 -7.44
N ALA A 439 -47.94 27.61 -6.68
CA ALA A 439 -48.60 28.82 -7.20
C ALA A 439 -47.70 29.71 -8.05
N PHE A 440 -46.39 29.78 -7.77
CA PHE A 440 -45.46 30.59 -8.57
C PHE A 440 -45.23 30.01 -9.97
N VAL A 441 -45.34 28.69 -10.14
CA VAL A 441 -45.24 28.03 -11.46
C VAL A 441 -46.53 28.22 -12.23
N GLU A 442 -47.68 28.03 -11.58
CA GLU A 442 -49.01 28.27 -12.19
C GLU A 442 -49.14 29.72 -12.64
N ALA A 443 -48.73 30.69 -11.81
CA ALA A 443 -48.70 32.11 -12.19
C ALA A 443 -47.80 32.37 -13.40
N ALA A 444 -46.61 31.75 -13.46
CA ALA A 444 -45.70 31.88 -14.62
C ALA A 444 -46.31 31.29 -15.91
N GLN A 445 -47.09 30.20 -15.80
CA GLN A 445 -47.82 29.62 -16.92
C GLN A 445 -48.96 30.54 -17.38
N CYS A 446 -49.74 31.11 -16.45
CA CYS A 446 -50.80 32.08 -16.77
C CYS A 446 -50.28 33.34 -17.47
N LEU A 447 -49.05 33.76 -17.15
CA LEU A 447 -48.35 34.85 -17.82
C LEU A 447 -47.79 34.49 -19.21
N GLY A 448 -47.97 33.24 -19.66
CA GLY A 448 -47.54 32.79 -20.98
C GLY A 448 -46.03 32.61 -21.14
N LEU A 449 -45.27 32.42 -20.04
CA LEU A 449 -43.84 32.18 -20.16
C LEU A 449 -43.57 30.83 -20.87
N PRO A 450 -42.55 30.78 -21.74
CA PRO A 450 -42.18 29.53 -22.39
C PRO A 450 -41.64 28.52 -21.36
N THR A 451 -41.94 27.24 -21.57
CA THR A 451 -41.61 26.13 -20.67
C THR A 451 -40.14 26.08 -20.24
N TRP A 452 -39.20 26.33 -21.15
CA TRP A 452 -37.77 26.32 -20.82
C TRP A 452 -37.39 27.43 -19.83
N LYS A 453 -38.04 28.61 -19.89
CA LYS A 453 -37.85 29.67 -18.87
C LYS A 453 -38.41 29.22 -17.53
N ILE A 454 -39.58 28.60 -17.51
CA ILE A 454 -40.19 28.04 -16.30
C ILE A 454 -39.26 26.99 -15.66
N LEU A 455 -38.74 26.06 -16.45
CA LEU A 455 -37.81 25.01 -16.02
C LEU A 455 -36.52 25.61 -15.43
N PHE A 456 -35.79 26.43 -16.19
CA PHE A 456 -34.42 26.85 -15.81
C PHE A 456 -34.37 28.05 -14.87
N TYR A 457 -35.36 28.95 -14.90
CA TYR A 457 -35.34 30.18 -14.09
C TYR A 457 -36.27 30.13 -12.87
N HIS A 458 -37.35 29.34 -12.92
CA HIS A 458 -38.31 29.29 -11.82
C HIS A 458 -38.21 27.99 -11.01
N ILE A 459 -38.18 26.82 -11.66
CA ILE A 459 -38.18 25.54 -10.94
C ILE A 459 -36.77 25.11 -10.54
N LEU A 460 -35.83 25.06 -11.49
CA LEU A 460 -34.48 24.53 -11.26
C LEU A 460 -33.77 25.21 -10.08
N PRO A 461 -33.73 26.56 -9.96
CA PRO A 461 -33.02 27.21 -8.84
C PRO A 461 -33.58 26.82 -7.47
N ASN A 462 -34.89 26.54 -7.39
CA ASN A 462 -35.54 26.08 -6.16
C ASN A 462 -35.33 24.59 -5.91
N ALA A 463 -35.12 23.80 -6.96
CA ALA A 463 -34.78 22.38 -6.92
C ALA A 463 -33.28 22.10 -6.67
N LEU A 464 -32.42 23.12 -6.56
CA LEU A 464 -30.97 22.92 -6.41
C LEU A 464 -30.53 22.36 -5.05
N THR A 465 -31.41 22.36 -4.05
CA THR A 465 -31.07 22.01 -2.67
C THR A 465 -30.47 20.60 -2.55
N PRO A 466 -31.03 19.53 -3.15
CA PRO A 466 -30.42 18.20 -3.11
C PRO A 466 -29.08 18.13 -3.83
N ILE A 467 -28.92 18.80 -4.98
CA ILE A 467 -27.66 18.78 -5.76
C ILE A 467 -26.53 19.37 -4.92
N ILE A 468 -26.75 20.54 -4.35
CA ILE A 468 -25.74 21.25 -3.56
C ILE A 468 -25.37 20.42 -2.32
N THR A 469 -26.37 19.77 -1.71
CA THR A 469 -26.18 18.92 -0.54
C THR A 469 -25.39 17.65 -0.85
N PHE A 470 -25.69 16.98 -1.97
CA PHE A 470 -25.06 15.71 -2.33
C PHE A 470 -23.73 15.85 -3.07
N ALA A 471 -23.45 16.98 -3.72
CA ALA A 471 -22.25 17.15 -4.56
C ALA A 471 -20.94 16.81 -3.85
N PRO A 472 -20.69 17.27 -2.61
CA PRO A 472 -19.45 16.93 -1.92
C PRO A 472 -19.34 15.42 -1.60
N PHE A 473 -20.46 14.77 -1.26
CA PHE A 473 -20.49 13.33 -1.00
C PHE A 473 -20.32 12.50 -2.28
N SER A 474 -20.92 12.95 -3.39
CA SER A 474 -20.71 12.33 -4.70
C SER A 474 -19.25 12.42 -5.14
N LEU A 475 -18.56 13.53 -4.83
CA LEU A 475 -17.12 13.69 -5.11
C LEU A 475 -16.28 12.69 -4.30
N VAL A 476 -16.56 12.58 -3.00
CA VAL A 476 -15.90 11.60 -2.12
C VAL A 476 -16.14 10.17 -2.62
N GLY A 477 -17.38 9.85 -3.00
CA GLY A 477 -17.74 8.55 -3.57
C GLY A 477 -17.00 8.27 -4.87
N ALA A 478 -16.91 9.25 -5.77
CA ALA A 478 -16.18 9.11 -7.04
C ALA A 478 -14.69 8.84 -6.84
N ILE A 479 -14.04 9.54 -5.90
CA ILE A 479 -12.63 9.31 -5.55
C ILE A 479 -12.43 7.92 -4.97
N GLY A 480 -13.30 7.51 -4.04
CA GLY A 480 -13.26 6.17 -3.44
C GLY A 480 -13.45 5.06 -4.46
N SER A 481 -14.41 5.22 -5.38
CA SER A 481 -14.65 4.24 -6.44
C SER A 481 -13.52 4.15 -7.45
N LEU A 482 -12.90 5.28 -7.83
CA LEU A 482 -11.71 5.28 -8.67
C LEU A 482 -10.59 4.46 -8.02
N ALA A 483 -10.30 4.72 -6.75
CA ALA A 483 -9.28 3.98 -6.01
C ALA A 483 -9.62 2.48 -5.87
N ALA A 484 -10.90 2.13 -5.68
CA ALA A 484 -11.34 0.74 -5.62
C ALA A 484 -11.15 0.02 -6.97
N LEU A 485 -11.45 0.69 -8.09
CA LEU A 485 -11.24 0.12 -9.43
C LEU A 485 -9.77 -0.03 -9.78
N ASP A 486 -8.95 0.96 -9.42
CA ASP A 486 -7.49 0.90 -9.54
C ASP A 486 -6.91 -0.27 -8.74
N TYR A 487 -7.40 -0.48 -7.52
CA TYR A 487 -7.02 -1.62 -6.68
C TYR A 487 -7.39 -2.97 -7.31
N LEU A 488 -8.56 -3.05 -7.95
CA LEU A 488 -9.01 -4.26 -8.66
C LEU A 488 -8.33 -4.47 -10.03
N GLY A 489 -7.56 -3.49 -10.51
CA GLY A 489 -6.85 -3.55 -11.79
C GLY A 489 -7.67 -3.12 -13.02
N PHE A 490 -8.90 -2.64 -12.83
CA PHE A 490 -9.80 -2.14 -13.89
C PHE A 490 -9.83 -0.62 -14.00
N GLY A 491 -9.02 0.06 -13.20
CA GLY A 491 -8.93 1.51 -13.18
C GLY A 491 -8.00 2.08 -14.26
N LEU A 492 -7.22 3.08 -13.87
CA LEU A 492 -6.31 3.82 -14.73
C LEU A 492 -5.20 2.92 -15.31
N PRO A 493 -4.75 3.18 -16.55
CA PRO A 493 -3.70 2.38 -17.17
C PRO A 493 -2.33 2.62 -16.51
N PRO A 494 -1.51 1.58 -16.27
CA PRO A 494 -0.11 1.79 -15.87
C PRO A 494 0.63 2.56 -16.99
N PRO A 495 1.54 3.49 -16.66
CA PRO A 495 2.18 3.74 -15.36
C PRO A 495 1.49 4.80 -14.49
N THR A 496 0.27 5.24 -14.83
CA THR A 496 -0.37 6.39 -14.18
C THR A 496 -0.34 6.30 -12.63
N PRO A 497 -0.04 7.40 -11.94
CA PRO A 497 -0.03 7.41 -10.48
C PRO A 497 -1.44 7.22 -9.92
N SER A 498 -1.61 6.18 -9.09
CA SER A 498 -2.88 5.87 -8.47
C SER A 498 -2.67 5.39 -7.03
N TRP A 499 -3.51 5.87 -6.12
CA TRP A 499 -3.55 5.38 -4.74
C TRP A 499 -4.03 3.94 -4.65
N GLY A 500 -5.05 3.56 -5.44
CA GLY A 500 -5.59 2.19 -5.44
C GLY A 500 -4.58 1.17 -5.95
N GLU A 501 -3.79 1.54 -6.97
CA GLU A 501 -2.73 0.67 -7.50
C GLU A 501 -1.63 0.40 -6.46
N MET A 502 -1.22 1.41 -5.69
CA MET A 502 -0.25 1.22 -4.60
C MET A 502 -0.81 0.32 -3.48
N LEU A 503 -2.11 0.40 -3.18
CA LEU A 503 -2.76 -0.52 -2.24
C LEU A 503 -2.80 -1.96 -2.77
N ALA A 504 -2.96 -2.15 -4.09
CA ALA A 504 -2.90 -3.47 -4.70
C ALA A 504 -1.47 -4.05 -4.60
N GLN A 505 -0.43 -3.23 -4.80
CA GLN A 505 0.94 -3.64 -4.55
C GLN A 505 1.16 -4.09 -3.10
N ALA A 506 0.56 -3.41 -2.12
CA ALA A 506 0.70 -3.78 -0.72
C ALA A 506 0.13 -5.19 -0.39
N GLN A 507 -0.88 -5.67 -1.14
CA GLN A 507 -1.37 -7.05 -1.01
C GLN A 507 -0.34 -8.07 -1.49
N ALA A 508 0.36 -7.77 -2.59
CA ALA A 508 1.44 -8.60 -3.10
C ALA A 508 2.67 -8.56 -2.16
N PHE A 509 3.02 -7.38 -1.67
CA PHE A 509 4.16 -7.12 -0.80
C PHE A 509 3.73 -6.77 0.62
N ARG A 510 3.19 -7.76 1.36
CA ARG A 510 2.64 -7.56 2.71
C ARG A 510 3.62 -6.98 3.74
N TRP A 511 4.92 -7.09 3.49
CA TRP A 511 5.98 -6.52 4.34
C TRP A 511 6.23 -5.03 4.05
N ALA A 512 5.81 -4.52 2.89
CA ALA A 512 5.96 -3.12 2.48
C ALA A 512 4.86 -2.25 3.09
N TRP A 513 4.92 -2.07 4.41
CA TRP A 513 3.90 -1.37 5.20
C TRP A 513 3.66 0.09 4.75
N TRP A 514 4.63 0.75 4.13
CA TRP A 514 4.48 2.12 3.61
C TRP A 514 3.52 2.20 2.42
N LEU A 515 3.44 1.14 1.60
CA LEU A 515 2.53 1.07 0.44
C LEU A 515 1.07 0.91 0.84
N ILE A 516 0.79 0.40 2.05
CA ILE A 516 -0.57 0.41 2.60
C ILE A 516 -0.83 1.69 3.39
N LEU A 517 0.11 2.12 4.23
CA LEU A 517 -0.11 3.22 5.17
C LEU A 517 -0.31 4.56 4.46
N TYR A 518 0.63 4.98 3.62
CA TYR A 518 0.60 6.34 3.06
C TYR A 518 -0.52 6.56 2.04
N PRO A 519 -0.77 5.64 1.07
CA PRO A 519 -1.91 5.79 0.17
C PRO A 519 -3.26 5.73 0.89
N SER A 520 -3.41 4.85 1.91
CA SER A 520 -4.63 4.80 2.71
C SER A 520 -4.83 6.09 3.53
N LEU A 521 -3.75 6.64 4.11
CA LEU A 521 -3.82 7.89 4.87
C LEU A 521 -4.18 9.07 3.95
N ALA A 522 -3.62 9.14 2.74
CA ALA A 522 -3.97 10.15 1.76
C ALA A 522 -5.45 10.08 1.35
N LEU A 523 -5.93 8.87 1.02
CA LEU A 523 -7.34 8.61 0.74
C LEU A 523 -8.24 9.02 1.92
N PHE A 524 -7.91 8.57 3.12
CA PHE A 524 -8.65 8.87 4.34
C PHE A 524 -8.76 10.37 4.58
N VAL A 525 -7.65 11.11 4.51
CA VAL A 525 -7.63 12.56 4.73
C VAL A 525 -8.50 13.27 3.68
N VAL A 526 -8.33 12.96 2.40
CA VAL A 526 -9.07 13.64 1.32
C VAL A 526 -10.57 13.34 1.41
N MET A 527 -10.94 12.09 1.68
CA MET A 527 -12.34 11.70 1.86
C MET A 527 -12.94 12.35 3.11
N LEU A 528 -12.22 12.36 4.24
CA LEU A 528 -12.68 12.99 5.48
C LEU A 528 -12.92 14.50 5.29
N LEU A 529 -11.97 15.20 4.67
CA LEU A 529 -12.11 16.63 4.35
C LEU A 529 -13.32 16.86 3.44
N GLY A 530 -13.51 16.03 2.41
CA GLY A 530 -14.67 16.11 1.52
C GLY A 530 -16.01 15.89 2.25
N VAL A 531 -16.07 14.94 3.18
CA VAL A 531 -17.25 14.68 4.02
C VAL A 531 -17.55 15.87 4.93
N PHE A 532 -16.55 16.45 5.60
CA PHE A 532 -16.76 17.63 6.43
C PHE A 532 -17.24 18.85 5.64
N VAL A 533 -16.72 19.03 4.42
CA VAL A 533 -17.25 20.05 3.49
C VAL A 533 -18.71 19.75 3.15
N GLY A 534 -19.04 18.48 2.86
CA GLY A 534 -20.42 18.03 2.60
C GLY A 534 -21.40 18.30 3.72
N GLU A 535 -21.03 17.96 4.97
CA GLU A 535 -21.83 18.26 6.15
C GLU A 535 -22.03 19.76 6.34
N GLY A 536 -20.97 20.55 6.14
CA GLY A 536 -21.04 22.01 6.20
C GLY A 536 -22.01 22.60 5.19
N VAL A 537 -21.92 22.15 3.94
CA VAL A 537 -22.79 22.60 2.85
C VAL A 537 -24.24 22.17 3.13
N ARG A 538 -24.46 20.92 3.54
CA ARG A 538 -25.78 20.40 3.90
C ARG A 538 -26.44 21.25 5.01
N ASN A 539 -25.72 21.50 6.09
CA ASN A 539 -26.23 22.25 7.24
C ASN A 539 -26.48 23.73 6.90
N ALA A 540 -25.66 24.32 6.03
CA ALA A 540 -25.90 25.68 5.56
C ALA A 540 -27.23 25.80 4.79
N TYR A 541 -27.63 24.74 4.08
CA TYR A 541 -28.86 24.67 3.29
C TYR A 541 -30.06 24.11 4.06
N ASP A 542 -29.89 23.61 5.29
CA ASP A 542 -30.98 23.14 6.13
C ASP A 542 -31.88 24.33 6.59
N PRO A 543 -33.18 24.31 6.27
CA PRO A 543 -34.11 25.35 6.68
C PRO A 543 -34.51 25.31 8.17
N LYS A 544 -34.30 24.21 8.92
CA LYS A 544 -34.81 24.05 10.31
C LYS A 544 -33.76 23.53 11.31
N PRO A 545 -32.90 24.41 11.89
CA PRO A 545 -31.97 23.98 12.95
C PRO A 545 -32.63 23.76 14.33
N TYR A 546 -33.78 24.38 14.63
CA TYR A 546 -34.34 24.43 15.99
C TYR A 546 -35.70 23.74 16.23
N SER A 547 -36.33 23.13 15.22
CA SER A 547 -37.63 22.46 15.43
C SER A 547 -37.52 21.04 16.04
N ARG A 548 -36.34 20.67 16.54
CA ARG A 548 -36.10 19.38 17.23
C ARG A 548 -35.99 19.53 18.76
N MET A 549 -36.15 20.74 19.29
CA MET A 549 -36.14 21.05 20.73
C MET A 549 -37.41 21.77 21.20
N GLN A 550 -38.55 21.47 20.56
CA GLN A 550 -39.90 21.71 21.04
C GLN A 550 -40.67 20.42 20.84
#